data_AF-A0AAD5R573-F1
#
_entry.id   AF-A0AAD5R573-F1
#
_cell.length_a   1.000
_cell.length_b   1.000
_cell.length_c   1.000
_cell.angle_alpha   90.00
_cell.angle_beta   90.00
_cell.angle_gamma   90.00
#
_symmetry.space_group_name_H-M   'P 1'
#
loop_
_entity.id
_entity.type
_entity.pdbx_description
1 polymer ?
#
loop_
_entity_poly.entity_id
_entity_poly.type
_entity_poly.pdbx_seq_one_letter_code
_entity_poly.pdbx_strand_id
1 'polypeptide(L)'
;MSLRKVACGLHDLQDQLSKKVRVEETNRNEQQVEAPKPPFPQPFYRQQDPNEEVNRKFRKFADETLRTLTHYRTKRFQSNLTELQKRGMKEVRELIREGRIRLLVSDKGGESVVIPLQLDIAITNNHLEDASLYRSSYRN
;
A
#
# COMPACT_ATOMS: atom_id res chain seq x y z
N MET A 1 6.31 -5.62 -5.20
CA MET A 1 5.82 -4.31 -5.69
C MET A 1 6.13 -3.10 -4.79
N SER A 2 6.66 -3.25 -3.56
CA SER A 2 6.86 -2.12 -2.63
C SER A 2 8.05 -1.19 -2.99
N LEU A 3 9.20 -1.76 -3.37
CA LEU A 3 10.44 -0.98 -3.57
C LEU A 3 10.37 0.07 -4.70
N ARG A 4 9.71 -0.26 -5.81
CA ARG A 4 9.55 0.68 -6.93
C ARG A 4 8.74 1.91 -6.52
N LYS A 5 7.66 1.72 -5.74
CA LYS A 5 6.85 2.82 -5.22
C LYS A 5 7.66 3.73 -4.30
N VAL A 6 8.51 3.15 -3.45
CA VAL A 6 9.41 3.91 -2.57
C VAL A 6 10.43 4.71 -3.39
N ALA A 7 11.05 4.11 -4.40
CA ALA A 7 12.01 4.80 -5.26
C ALA A 7 11.37 5.97 -6.05
N CYS A 8 10.18 5.76 -6.62
CA CYS A 8 9.42 6.83 -7.28
C CYS A 8 9.04 7.94 -6.29
N GLY A 9 8.55 7.59 -5.10
CA GLY A 9 8.19 8.58 -4.08
C GLY A 9 9.38 9.39 -3.57
N LEU A 10 10.59 8.81 -3.53
CA LEU A 10 11.82 9.56 -3.23
C LEU A 10 12.12 10.59 -4.32
N HIS A 11 11.98 10.23 -5.59
CA HIS A 11 12.18 11.16 -6.70
C HIS A 11 11.18 12.34 -6.62
N ASP A 12 9.90 12.04 -6.41
CA ASP A 12 8.85 13.07 -6.28
C ASP A 12 9.13 14.02 -5.09
N LEU A 13 9.61 13.46 -3.98
CA LEU A 13 9.96 14.26 -2.79
C LEU A 13 11.16 15.18 -3.05
N GLN A 14 12.18 14.71 -3.77
CA GLN A 14 13.33 15.52 -4.15
C GLN A 14 12.91 16.73 -5.00
N ASP A 15 12.01 16.52 -5.95
CA ASP A 15 11.48 17.57 -6.82
C ASP A 15 10.67 18.59 -6.03
N GLN A 16 9.85 18.12 -5.08
CA GLN A 16 9.06 18.99 -4.22
C GLN A 16 9.94 19.85 -3.31
N LEU A 17 11.01 19.28 -2.74
CA LEU A 17 11.95 20.01 -1.89
C LEU A 17 12.70 21.09 -2.68
N SER A 18 13.18 20.74 -3.88
CA SER A 18 13.82 21.71 -4.79
C SER A 18 12.86 22.85 -5.14
N LYS A 19 11.59 22.52 -5.42
CA LYS A 19 10.55 23.51 -5.73
C LYS A 19 10.32 24.47 -4.57
N LYS A 20 10.24 23.95 -3.35
CA LYS A 20 10.01 24.76 -2.15
C LYS A 20 11.17 25.73 -1.90
N VAL A 21 12.40 25.26 -1.97
CA VAL A 21 13.58 26.12 -1.75
C VAL A 21 13.63 27.24 -2.79
N ARG A 22 13.35 26.95 -4.06
CA ARG A 22 13.29 27.98 -5.09
C ARG A 22 12.19 29.00 -4.81
N VAL A 23 11.00 28.57 -4.43
CA VAL A 23 9.91 29.51 -4.07
C VAL A 23 10.32 30.37 -2.87
N GLU A 24 10.99 29.80 -1.87
CA GLU A 24 11.51 30.55 -0.72
C GLU A 24 12.62 31.54 -1.11
N GLU A 25 13.53 31.17 -2.01
CA GLU A 25 14.55 32.07 -2.57
C GLU A 25 13.92 33.19 -3.41
N THR A 26 12.90 32.86 -4.20
CA THR A 26 12.18 33.84 -5.03
C THR A 26 11.42 34.83 -4.14
N ASN A 27 10.68 34.34 -3.12
CA ASN A 27 10.00 35.19 -2.13
C ASN A 27 10.96 36.08 -1.33
N ARG A 28 12.21 35.64 -1.10
CA ARG A 28 13.26 36.46 -0.47
C ARG A 28 13.80 37.55 -1.39
N ASN A 29 13.85 37.29 -2.70
CA ASN A 29 14.35 38.23 -3.71
C ASN A 29 13.23 39.14 -4.28
N GLU A 30 11.95 38.81 -4.08
CA GLU A 30 10.76 39.50 -4.59
C GLU A 30 10.37 40.79 -3.82
N GLN A 31 11.34 41.51 -3.27
CA GLN A 31 11.22 42.98 -3.21
C GLN A 31 11.46 43.63 -4.59
N GLN A 32 11.75 42.87 -5.64
CA GLN A 32 11.82 43.36 -7.02
C GLN A 32 10.93 42.56 -7.99
N VAL A 33 9.79 43.17 -8.34
CA VAL A 33 9.00 43.08 -9.60
C VAL A 33 8.77 41.67 -10.17
N GLU A 34 7.68 41.01 -9.77
CA GLU A 34 7.21 39.76 -10.37
C GLU A 34 6.37 40.04 -11.65
N ALA A 35 6.81 39.53 -12.81
CA ALA A 35 6.05 39.59 -14.05
C ALA A 35 4.90 38.55 -14.04
N PRO A 36 3.73 38.83 -14.65
CA PRO A 36 2.57 37.95 -14.58
C PRO A 36 2.86 36.59 -15.22
N LYS A 37 2.56 35.51 -14.47
CA LYS A 37 2.67 34.14 -14.96
C LYS A 37 1.66 33.91 -16.11
N PRO A 38 2.09 33.34 -17.26
CA PRO A 38 1.21 33.12 -18.40
C PRO A 38 0.11 32.09 -18.08
N PRO A 39 -1.11 32.22 -18.66
CA PRO A 39 -2.28 31.43 -18.31
C PRO A 39 -2.27 29.98 -18.86
N PHE A 40 -1.17 29.53 -19.44
CA PHE A 40 -1.09 28.22 -20.08
C PHE A 40 -0.37 27.19 -19.19
N PRO A 41 -0.85 25.94 -19.12
CA PRO A 41 -0.12 24.87 -18.44
C PRO A 41 1.24 24.69 -19.12
N GLN A 42 2.31 24.64 -18.33
CA GLN A 42 3.65 24.44 -18.86
C GLN A 42 3.72 23.06 -19.56
N PRO A 43 4.07 23.00 -20.86
CA PRO A 43 3.88 21.79 -21.66
C PRO A 43 4.85 20.65 -21.31
N PHE A 44 5.87 20.90 -20.48
CA PHE A 44 6.88 19.90 -20.13
C PHE A 44 7.28 20.01 -18.66
N TYR A 45 7.42 18.86 -18.02
CA TYR A 45 8.13 18.76 -16.75
C TYR A 45 9.57 19.29 -16.97
N ARG A 46 9.90 20.42 -16.35
CA ARG A 46 11.27 20.90 -16.26
C ARG A 46 11.89 20.30 -15.01
N GLN A 47 12.86 19.40 -15.21
CA GLN A 47 13.78 18.99 -14.14
C GLN A 47 14.41 20.27 -13.58
N GLN A 48 14.34 20.44 -12.26
CA GLN A 48 14.83 21.66 -11.63
C GLN A 48 16.35 21.68 -11.58
N ASP A 49 16.90 22.90 -11.57
CA ASP A 49 18.34 23.08 -11.42
C ASP A 49 18.81 22.50 -10.07
N PRO A 50 19.93 21.76 -10.03
CA PRO A 50 20.36 21.08 -8.81
C PRO A 50 20.71 22.09 -7.71
N ASN A 51 19.94 22.11 -6.61
CA ASN A 51 20.38 22.79 -5.39
C ASN A 51 21.30 21.85 -4.60
N GLU A 52 22.60 22.16 -4.55
CA GLU A 52 23.61 21.31 -3.92
C GLU A 52 23.37 21.06 -2.42
N GLU A 53 22.79 22.03 -1.70
CA GLU A 53 22.53 21.87 -0.27
C GLU A 53 21.39 20.88 -0.03
N VAL A 54 20.28 21.06 -0.75
CA VAL A 54 19.12 20.16 -0.68
C VAL A 54 19.51 18.76 -1.13
N ASN A 55 20.25 18.65 -2.24
CA ASN A 55 20.68 17.36 -2.77
C ASN A 55 21.61 16.61 -1.81
N ARG A 56 22.52 17.29 -1.11
CA ARG A 56 23.37 16.66 -0.08
C ARG A 56 22.55 16.10 1.08
N LYS A 57 21.61 16.87 1.63
CA LYS A 57 20.74 16.44 2.73
C LYS A 57 19.80 15.31 2.28
N PHE A 58 19.19 15.46 1.11
CA PHE A 58 18.29 14.48 0.53
C PHE A 58 19.02 13.17 0.22
N ARG A 59 20.26 13.23 -0.27
CA ARG A 59 21.07 12.03 -0.52
C ARG A 59 21.29 11.21 0.74
N LYS A 60 21.64 11.87 1.85
CA LYS A 60 21.81 11.20 3.15
C LYS A 60 20.50 10.51 3.60
N PHE A 61 19.38 11.22 3.49
CA PHE A 61 18.06 10.66 3.80
C PHE A 61 17.70 9.45 2.93
N ALA A 62 17.91 9.55 1.61
CA ALA A 62 17.65 8.47 0.66
C ALA A 62 18.52 7.24 0.94
N ASP A 63 19.81 7.45 1.24
CA ASP A 63 20.72 6.35 1.58
C ASP A 63 20.31 5.68 2.90
N GLU A 64 19.90 6.43 3.93
CA GLU A 64 19.41 5.88 5.21
C GLU A 64 18.08 5.12 5.06
N THR A 65 17.12 5.65 4.28
CA THR A 65 15.86 4.95 3.99
C THR A 65 16.10 3.65 3.23
N LEU A 66 16.94 3.68 2.20
CA LEU A 66 17.30 2.48 1.44
C LEU A 66 18.06 1.46 2.29
N ARG A 67 18.98 1.89 3.15
CA ARG A 67 19.68 1.02 4.12
C ARG A 67 18.70 0.34 5.07
N THR A 68 17.78 1.11 5.64
CA THR A 68 16.75 0.60 6.56
C THR A 68 15.86 -0.41 5.85
N LEU A 69 15.37 -0.07 4.67
CA LEU A 69 14.52 -0.93 3.86
C LEU A 69 15.23 -2.23 3.47
N THR A 70 16.52 -2.13 3.13
CA THR A 70 17.35 -3.30 2.81
C THR A 70 17.58 -4.16 4.03
N HIS A 71 17.87 -3.56 5.19
CA HIS A 71 18.03 -4.27 6.47
C HIS A 71 16.77 -5.08 6.82
N TYR A 72 15.59 -4.47 6.74
CA TYR A 72 14.34 -5.18 7.04
C TYR A 72 13.94 -6.17 5.94
N ARG A 73 14.38 -5.96 4.70
CA ARG A 73 14.20 -6.93 3.61
C ARG A 73 15.07 -8.18 3.80
N THR A 74 16.31 -8.03 4.26
CA THR A 74 17.23 -9.14 4.51
C THR A 74 16.98 -9.80 5.86
N LYS A 75 16.46 -9.06 6.83
CA LYS A 75 16.01 -9.59 8.12
C LYS A 75 14.84 -10.53 7.86
N ARG A 76 15.14 -11.84 7.87
CA ARG A 76 14.11 -12.87 7.82
C ARG A 76 13.15 -12.63 8.97
N PHE A 77 11.86 -12.55 8.65
CA PHE A 77 10.81 -12.52 9.66
C PHE A 77 10.96 -13.81 10.47
N GLN A 78 11.45 -13.69 11.71
CA GLN A 78 11.61 -14.84 12.59
C GLN A 78 10.23 -15.15 13.17
N SER A 79 9.50 -16.05 12.52
CA SER A 79 8.31 -16.63 13.13
C SER A 79 8.74 -17.65 14.16
N ASN A 80 8.11 -17.68 15.34
CA ASN A 80 8.27 -18.74 16.34
C ASN A 80 7.59 -20.06 15.91
N LEU A 81 7.40 -20.27 14.60
CA LEU A 81 6.80 -21.46 14.01
C LEU A 81 7.88 -22.47 13.66
N THR A 82 7.61 -23.73 13.94
CA THR A 82 8.39 -24.86 13.44
C THR A 82 8.30 -24.95 11.92
N GLU A 83 9.27 -25.61 11.28
CA GLU A 83 9.26 -25.81 9.82
C GLU A 83 8.02 -26.59 9.34
N LEU A 84 7.53 -27.53 10.16
CA LEU A 84 6.29 -28.26 9.88
C LEU A 84 5.08 -27.33 9.85
N GLN A 85 4.96 -26.43 10.83
CA GLN A 85 3.88 -25.43 10.88
C GLN A 85 3.97 -24.46 9.70
N LYS A 86 5.16 -24.01 9.32
CA LYS A 86 5.35 -23.15 8.15
C LYS A 86 4.88 -23.83 6.86
N ARG A 87 5.17 -25.12 6.72
CA ARG A 87 4.70 -25.93 5.59
C ARG A 87 3.18 -26.05 5.60
N GLY A 88 2.56 -26.39 6.73
CA GLY A 88 1.10 -26.43 6.86
C GLY A 88 0.45 -25.08 6.52
N MET A 89 1.02 -23.96 6.98
CA MET A 89 0.55 -22.61 6.62
C MET A 89 0.74 -22.25 5.14
N LYS A 90 1.70 -22.88 4.45
CA LYS A 90 1.83 -22.74 3.00
C LYS A 90 0.74 -23.54 2.29
N GLU A 91 0.51 -24.78 2.68
CA GLU A 91 -0.52 -25.66 2.12
C GLU A 91 -1.92 -25.07 2.29
N VAL A 92 -2.26 -24.58 3.49
CA VAL A 92 -3.56 -23.91 3.73
C VAL A 92 -3.75 -22.72 2.79
N ARG A 93 -2.71 -21.89 2.59
CA ARG A 93 -2.77 -20.76 1.64
C ARG A 93 -2.94 -21.21 0.20
N GLU A 94 -2.31 -22.31 -0.19
CA GLU A 94 -2.47 -22.89 -1.53
C GLU A 94 -3.90 -23.40 -1.73
N LEU A 95 -4.47 -24.12 -0.77
CA LEU A 95 -5.86 -24.60 -0.82
C LEU A 95 -6.88 -23.45 -0.90
N ILE A 96 -6.65 -22.35 -0.20
CA ILE A 96 -7.48 -21.14 -0.30
C ILE A 96 -7.35 -20.50 -1.69
N ARG A 97 -6.12 -20.35 -2.19
CA ARG A 97 -5.85 -19.75 -3.50
C ARG A 97 -6.46 -20.58 -4.64
N GLU A 98 -6.45 -21.90 -4.50
CA GLU A 98 -7.08 -22.84 -5.44
C GLU A 98 -8.61 -22.90 -5.29
N GLY A 99 -9.20 -22.18 -4.33
CA GLY A 99 -10.64 -22.18 -4.09
C GLY A 99 -11.17 -23.53 -3.60
N ARG A 100 -10.32 -24.35 -2.97
CA ARG A 100 -10.74 -25.67 -2.44
C ARG A 100 -11.40 -25.54 -1.08
N ILE A 101 -10.90 -24.61 -0.27
CA ILE A 101 -11.41 -24.34 1.07
C ILE A 101 -11.68 -22.85 1.26
N ARG A 102 -12.63 -22.56 2.13
CA ARG A 102 -12.83 -21.25 2.76
C ARG A 102 -12.40 -21.34 4.22
N LEU A 103 -11.56 -20.40 4.62
CA LEU A 103 -11.15 -20.22 6.01
C LEU A 103 -11.96 -19.09 6.61
N LEU A 104 -12.69 -19.38 7.67
CA LEU A 104 -13.51 -18.45 8.44
C LEU A 104 -12.95 -18.33 9.86
N VAL A 105 -13.21 -17.19 10.49
CA VAL A 105 -12.88 -16.96 11.91
C VAL A 105 -14.19 -16.83 12.66
N SER A 106 -14.36 -17.65 13.69
CA SER A 106 -15.50 -17.61 14.60
C SER A 106 -15.52 -16.28 15.35
N ASP A 107 -16.72 -15.73 15.52
CA ASP A 107 -16.97 -14.54 16.34
C ASP A 107 -16.65 -14.78 17.82
N LYS A 108 -16.77 -16.04 18.27
CA LYS A 108 -16.45 -16.48 19.63
C LYS A 108 -15.09 -17.16 19.68
N GLY A 109 -14.18 -16.59 20.46
CA GLY A 109 -12.90 -17.22 20.81
C GLY A 109 -11.84 -17.24 19.70
N GLY A 110 -12.13 -16.68 18.52
CA GLY A 110 -11.17 -16.64 17.41
C GLY A 110 -10.84 -18.01 16.82
N GLU A 111 -11.68 -19.02 17.09
CA GLU A 111 -11.54 -20.35 16.52
C GLU A 111 -11.69 -20.29 15.00
N SER A 112 -10.81 -20.98 14.28
CA SER A 112 -10.87 -21.02 12.82
C SER A 112 -11.74 -22.17 12.34
N VAL A 113 -12.70 -21.87 11.47
CA VAL A 113 -13.54 -22.87 10.82
C VAL A 113 -13.06 -23.05 9.38
N VAL A 114 -12.82 -24.29 8.97
CA VAL A 114 -12.41 -24.63 7.60
C VAL A 114 -13.55 -25.37 6.92
N ILE A 115 -14.02 -24.84 5.80
CA ILE A 115 -15.16 -25.41 5.05
C ILE A 115 -14.72 -25.59 3.59
N PRO A 116 -15.06 -26.71 2.91
CA PRO A 116 -14.90 -26.79 1.45
C PRO A 116 -15.68 -25.67 0.75
N LEU A 117 -15.07 -24.98 -0.20
CA LEU A 117 -15.71 -23.82 -0.84
C LEU A 117 -17.03 -24.21 -1.54
N GLN A 118 -17.08 -25.38 -2.17
CA GLN A 118 -18.31 -25.89 -2.80
C GLN A 118 -19.44 -26.06 -1.79
N LEU A 119 -19.13 -26.51 -0.58
CA LEU A 119 -20.11 -26.66 0.49
C LEU A 119 -20.56 -25.30 1.01
N ASP A 120 -19.64 -24.35 1.21
CA ASP A 120 -19.97 -22.97 1.60
C ASP A 120 -20.93 -22.30 0.60
N ILE A 121 -20.67 -22.47 -0.70
CA ILE A 121 -21.54 -21.99 -1.78
C ILE A 121 -22.91 -22.68 -1.72
N ALA A 122 -22.94 -24.01 -1.60
CA ALA A 122 -24.20 -24.76 -1.55
C ALA A 122 -25.06 -24.36 -0.34
N ILE A 123 -24.46 -24.21 0.84
CA ILE A 123 -25.13 -23.74 2.05
C ILE A 123 -25.69 -22.33 1.81
N THR A 124 -24.88 -21.42 1.26
CA THR A 124 -25.31 -20.05 0.98
C THR A 124 -26.46 -20.01 0.00
N ASN A 125 -26.40 -20.77 -1.09
CA ASN A 125 -27.47 -20.81 -2.09
C ASN A 125 -28.78 -21.36 -1.50
N ASN A 126 -28.71 -22.48 -0.78
CA ASN A 126 -29.89 -23.05 -0.12
C ASN A 126 -30.49 -22.08 0.91
N HIS A 127 -29.64 -21.32 1.62
CA HIS A 127 -30.09 -20.33 2.58
C HIS A 127 -30.80 -19.15 1.89
N LEU A 128 -30.31 -18.71 0.73
CA LEU A 128 -30.92 -17.63 -0.06
C LEU A 128 -32.22 -18.03 -0.75
N GLU A 129 -32.37 -19.31 -1.11
CA GLU A 129 -33.60 -19.85 -1.71
C GLU A 129 -34.75 -20.01 -0.70
N ASP A 130 -34.46 -19.96 0.61
CA ASP A 130 -35.46 -20.07 1.66
C ASP A 130 -36.33 -18.80 1.75
N ALA A 131 -37.48 -18.86 1.07
CA ALA A 131 -38.50 -17.80 1.07
C ALA A 131 -39.17 -17.58 2.44
N SER A 132 -39.01 -18.47 3.41
CA SER A 132 -39.55 -18.32 4.76
C SER A 132 -38.67 -17.44 5.65
N LEU A 133 -37.35 -17.47 5.44
CA LEU A 133 -36.37 -16.74 6.25
C LEU A 133 -36.28 -15.25 5.90
N TYR A 134 -36.38 -14.91 4.62
CA TYR A 134 -36.25 -13.53 4.13
C TYR A 134 -37.58 -12.90 3.69
N ARG A 135 -38.70 -13.42 4.19
CA ARG A 135 -40.02 -12.86 3.89
C ARG A 135 -40.09 -11.42 4.40
N SER A 136 -40.34 -10.49 3.47
CA SER A 136 -40.59 -9.09 3.81
C SER A 136 -41.73 -8.98 4.83
N SER A 137 -41.47 -8.32 5.95
CA SER A 137 -42.46 -8.07 7.02
C SER A 137 -43.58 -7.11 6.58
N TYR A 138 -43.48 -6.51 5.39
CA TYR A 138 -44.43 -5.55 4.83
C TYR A 138 -45.64 -6.20 4.13
N ARG A 139 -46.24 -7.24 4.71
CA ARG A 139 -47.48 -7.83 4.19
C ARG A 139 -48.60 -7.67 5.22
N ASN A 140 -49.32 -6.54 5.13
CA ASN A 140 -50.72 -6.41 5.55
C ASN A 140 -51.62 -6.88 4.40
#